data_AF-A0A7V9N3Z5-F1
#
_entry.id   AF-A0A7V9N3Z5-F1
#
_cell.length_a   1.000
_cell.length_b   1.000
_cell.length_c   1.000
_cell.angle_alpha   90.00
_cell.angle_beta   90.00
_cell.angle_gamma   90.00
#
_symmetry.space_group_name_H-M   'P 1'
#
loop_
_entity.id
_entity.type
_entity.pdbx_description
1 polymer ?
#
loop_
_entity_poly.entity_id
_entity_poly.type
_entity_poly.pdbx_seq_one_letter_code
_entity_poly.pdbx_strand_id
1 'polypeptide(L)'
;MRQLCRDNLPGYVESMECGMPSYAKDGVTEVGFASQKNYISIYALKSDALEAHRAELTSANVGKGCIRYTKPEKVDLAAVARLLKATAASDGKVC
;
A
#
# COMPACT_ATOMS: atom_id res chain seq x y z
N MET A 1 5.18 -0.46 9.86
CA MET A 1 4.70 0.01 8.53
C MET A 1 5.74 0.83 7.77
N ARG A 2 6.26 1.96 8.30
CA ARG A 2 7.26 2.77 7.58
C ARG A 2 8.48 1.97 7.09
N GLN A 3 9.12 1.22 7.99
CA GLN A 3 10.27 0.38 7.64
C GLN A 3 9.93 -0.65 6.55
N LEU A 4 8.79 -1.33 6.69
CA LEU A 4 8.30 -2.29 5.68
C LEU A 4 8.17 -1.66 4.30
N CYS A 5 7.65 -0.43 4.20
CA CYS A 5 7.55 0.26 2.92
C CYS A 5 8.94 0.57 2.36
N ARG A 6 9.87 1.07 3.16
CA ARG A 6 11.24 1.37 2.71
C ARG A 6 12.00 0.13 2.24
N ASP A 7 11.80 -1.01 2.90
CA ASP A 7 12.41 -2.28 2.52
C ASP A 7 11.80 -2.88 1.23
N ASN A 8 10.52 -2.59 0.94
CA ASN A 8 9.80 -3.20 -0.20
C ASN A 8 9.58 -2.25 -1.40
N LEU A 9 9.83 -0.95 -1.22
CA LEU A 9 9.68 0.10 -2.23
C LEU A 9 11.02 0.78 -2.53
N PRO A 10 12.01 0.05 -3.09
CA PRO A 10 13.29 0.65 -3.47
C PRO A 10 13.09 1.69 -4.58
N GLY A 11 13.74 2.84 -4.45
CA GLY A 11 13.64 3.94 -5.44
C GLY A 11 12.43 4.85 -5.29
N TYR A 12 11.55 4.59 -4.30
CA TYR A 12 10.45 5.50 -3.99
C TYR A 12 10.92 6.64 -3.09
N VAL A 13 10.43 7.84 -3.37
CA VAL A 13 10.61 9.02 -2.54
C VAL A 13 9.48 9.06 -1.52
N GLU A 14 9.85 9.01 -0.24
CA GLU A 14 8.92 9.22 0.86
C GLU A 14 8.57 10.71 0.94
N SER A 15 7.28 11.00 0.84
CA SER A 15 6.66 12.33 0.96
C SER A 15 5.55 12.28 1.99
N MET A 16 5.05 13.44 2.41
CA MET A 16 3.87 13.53 3.25
C MET A 16 2.78 14.28 2.48
N GLU A 17 1.77 13.56 2.02
CA GLU A 17 0.62 14.13 1.31
C GLU A 17 -0.64 13.93 2.13
N CYS A 18 -1.49 14.96 2.20
CA CYS A 18 -2.75 14.90 2.97
C CYS A 18 -2.57 14.43 4.43
N GLY A 19 -1.43 14.73 5.07
CA GLY A 19 -1.12 14.36 6.45
C GLY A 19 -0.78 12.88 6.66
N MET A 20 -0.57 12.11 5.58
CA MET A 20 -0.15 10.72 5.63
C MET A 20 1.14 10.51 4.83
N PRO A 21 1.99 9.58 5.26
CA PRO A 21 3.15 9.20 4.46
C PRO A 21 2.73 8.57 3.12
N SER A 22 3.33 9.10 2.06
CA SER A 22 3.15 8.70 0.66
C SER A 22 4.50 8.35 0.06
N TYR A 23 4.50 7.45 -0.92
CA TYR A 23 5.67 7.00 -1.65
C TYR A 23 5.42 7.22 -3.13
N ALA A 24 6.26 8.07 -3.73
CA ALA A 24 6.22 8.39 -5.14
C ALA A 24 7.39 7.77 -5.89
N LYS A 25 7.11 7.24 -7.08
CA LYS A 25 8.11 6.75 -8.03
C LYS A 25 8.03 7.63 -9.27
N ASP A 26 9.18 8.12 -9.72
CA ASP A 26 9.27 9.02 -10.89
C ASP A 26 8.32 10.25 -10.81
N GLY A 27 8.10 10.77 -9.60
CA GLY A 27 7.23 11.93 -9.35
C GLY A 27 5.73 11.62 -9.28
N VAL A 28 5.32 10.35 -9.41
CA VAL A 28 3.93 9.91 -9.27
C VAL A 28 3.77 9.14 -7.98
N THR A 29 2.84 9.56 -7.12
CA THR A 29 2.48 8.82 -5.91
C THR A 29 1.76 7.54 -6.30
N GLU A 30 2.29 6.40 -5.87
CA GLU A 30 1.69 5.09 -6.18
C GLU A 30 1.25 4.35 -4.92
N VAL A 31 1.87 4.67 -3.77
CA VAL A 31 1.57 4.04 -2.48
C VAL A 31 1.40 5.12 -1.41
N GLY A 32 0.43 4.95 -0.53
CA GLY A 32 0.28 5.74 0.69
C GLY A 32 -0.10 4.87 1.86
N PHE A 33 0.18 5.31 3.09
CA PHE A 33 -0.30 4.59 4.27
C PHE A 33 -0.78 5.54 5.36
N ALA A 34 -1.92 5.23 5.94
CA ALA A 34 -2.46 5.88 7.11
C ALA A 34 -2.51 4.87 8.27
N SER A 35 -1.76 5.15 9.33
CA SER A 35 -1.75 4.34 10.54
C SER A 35 -2.49 5.08 11.65
N GLN A 36 -3.67 4.62 12.01
CA GLN A 36 -4.45 5.16 13.12
C GLN A 36 -4.60 4.14 14.26
N LYS A 37 -4.99 4.61 15.44
CA LYS A 37 -5.06 3.79 16.67
C LYS A 37 -5.90 2.53 16.52
N ASN A 38 -6.98 2.60 15.73
CA ASN A 38 -7.94 1.51 15.58
C ASN A 38 -7.95 0.89 14.18
N TYR A 39 -7.31 1.50 13.18
CA TYR A 39 -7.35 1.02 11.81
C TYR A 39 -6.09 1.40 11.04
N ILE A 40 -5.76 0.58 10.04
CA ILE A 40 -4.66 0.84 9.12
C ILE A 40 -5.25 0.88 7.72
N SER A 41 -5.04 1.99 7.02
CA SER A 41 -5.38 2.13 5.61
C SER A 41 -4.10 2.14 4.79
N ILE A 42 -4.08 1.35 3.73
CA ILE A 42 -3.00 1.30 2.75
C ILE A 42 -3.61 1.71 1.43
N TYR A 43 -2.98 2.63 0.74
CA TYR A 43 -3.35 3.06 -0.59
C TYR A 43 -2.34 2.46 -1.55
N ALA A 44 -2.82 1.67 -2.50
CA ALA A 44 -2.03 1.11 -3.58
C ALA A 44 -2.77 1.46 -4.86
N LEU A 45 -2.26 2.45 -5.59
CA LEU A 45 -2.96 3.05 -6.71
C LEU A 45 -2.76 2.27 -8.02
N LYS A 46 -1.87 1.26 -8.02
CA LYS A 46 -1.76 0.29 -9.10
C LYS A 46 -2.80 -0.81 -8.93
N SER A 47 -3.88 -0.69 -9.69
CA SER A 47 -5.00 -1.63 -9.64
C SER A 47 -4.62 -3.05 -10.02
N ASP A 48 -3.66 -3.25 -10.94
CA ASP A 48 -3.26 -4.61 -11.35
C ASP A 48 -2.60 -5.38 -10.19
N ALA A 49 -1.66 -4.72 -9.49
CA ALA A 49 -0.98 -5.27 -8.33
C ALA A 49 -1.98 -5.54 -7.20
N LEU A 50 -2.95 -4.64 -7.00
CA LEU A 50 -3.99 -4.84 -6.01
C LEU A 50 -4.89 -6.03 -6.33
N GLU A 51 -5.40 -6.12 -7.57
CA GLU A 51 -6.29 -7.20 -7.97
C GLU A 51 -5.60 -8.57 -7.92
N ALA A 52 -4.32 -8.64 -8.28
CA ALA A 52 -3.51 -9.86 -8.16
C ALA A 52 -3.41 -10.38 -6.71
N HIS A 53 -3.37 -9.47 -5.73
CA HIS A 53 -3.25 -9.80 -4.30
C HIS A 53 -4.57 -9.71 -3.53
N ARG A 54 -5.67 -9.36 -4.20
CA ARG A 54 -6.98 -9.16 -3.56
C ARG A 54 -7.49 -10.39 -2.83
N ALA A 55 -7.21 -11.57 -3.36
CA ALA A 55 -7.59 -12.85 -2.75
C ALA A 55 -6.83 -13.12 -1.44
N GLU A 56 -5.64 -12.56 -1.24
CA GLU A 56 -4.85 -12.71 -0.01
C GLU A 56 -5.32 -11.72 1.08
N LEU A 57 -5.87 -10.58 0.67
CA LEU A 57 -6.31 -9.48 1.53
C LEU A 57 -7.71 -9.70 2.15
N THR A 58 -8.05 -10.94 2.50
CA THR A 58 -9.40 -11.32 3.00
C THR A 58 -9.79 -10.64 4.31
N SER A 59 -8.81 -10.27 5.13
CA SER A 59 -9.00 -9.60 6.41
C SER A 59 -9.15 -8.07 6.28
N ALA A 60 -9.01 -7.53 5.07
CA ALA A 60 -9.13 -6.12 4.76
C ALA A 60 -10.37 -5.83 3.91
N ASN A 61 -10.85 -4.60 4.00
CA ASN A 61 -11.80 -4.07 3.03
C ASN A 61 -11.01 -3.47 1.85
N VAL A 62 -11.08 -4.11 0.70
CA VAL A 62 -10.34 -3.74 -0.52
C VAL A 62 -11.27 -3.04 -1.50
N GLY A 63 -11.04 -1.74 -1.70
CA GLY A 63 -11.61 -0.94 -2.80
C GLY A 63 -10.67 -0.91 -4.02
N LYS A 64 -10.93 -0.01 -4.98
CA LYS A 64 -10.15 0.08 -6.24
C LYS A 64 -8.67 0.47 -6.07
N GLY A 65 -8.32 1.08 -4.94
CA GLY A 65 -6.93 1.45 -4.61
C GLY A 65 -6.72 1.71 -3.12
N CYS A 66 -7.67 1.29 -2.29
CA CYS A 66 -7.68 1.53 -0.85
C CYS A 66 -7.95 0.22 -0.13
N ILE A 67 -7.02 -0.19 0.72
CA ILE A 67 -7.07 -1.38 1.54
C ILE A 67 -7.20 -0.94 2.99
N ARG A 68 -8.36 -1.15 3.60
CA ARG A 68 -8.64 -0.75 4.97
C ARG A 68 -8.75 -1.96 5.89
N TYR A 69 -7.85 -2.03 6.85
CA TYR A 69 -7.89 -2.98 7.96
C TYR A 69 -8.60 -2.36 9.16
N THR A 70 -9.63 -3.02 9.65
CA THR A 70 -10.44 -2.55 10.79
C THR A 70 -9.76 -2.71 12.14
N LYS A 71 -8.66 -3.47 12.20
CA LYS A 71 -7.79 -3.61 13.37
C LYS A 71 -6.34 -3.76 12.91
N PRO A 72 -5.37 -3.14 13.60
CA PRO A 72 -3.95 -3.30 13.26
C PRO A 72 -3.47 -4.75 13.40
N GLU A 73 -4.05 -5.52 14.32
CA GLU A 73 -3.72 -6.93 14.57
C GLU A 73 -4.11 -7.86 13.41
N LYS A 74 -5.06 -7.43 12.57
CA LYS A 74 -5.52 -8.17 11.39
C LYS A 74 -4.67 -7.88 10.15
N VAL A 75 -3.69 -6.98 10.25
CA VAL A 75 -2.81 -6.67 9.14
C VAL A 75 -1.85 -7.83 8.94
N ASP A 76 -2.01 -8.53 7.82
CA ASP A 76 -1.02 -9.48 7.37
C ASP A 76 0.16 -8.73 6.74
N LEU A 77 1.22 -8.54 7.53
CA LEU A 77 2.43 -7.85 7.09
C LEU A 77 3.10 -8.55 5.90
N ALA A 78 2.96 -9.87 5.77
CA ALA A 78 3.52 -10.62 4.65
C ALA A 78 2.72 -10.38 3.37
N ALA A 79 1.38 -10.38 3.45
CA ALA A 79 0.52 -10.02 2.33
C ALA A 79 0.75 -8.56 1.88
N VAL A 80 0.89 -7.64 2.84
CA VAL A 80 1.23 -6.24 2.54
C VAL A 80 2.60 -6.13 1.86
N ALA A 81 3.62 -6.84 2.35
CA ALA A 81 4.94 -6.82 1.72
C ALA A 81 4.90 -7.33 0.26
N ARG A 82 4.12 -8.39 -0.02
CA ARG A 82 3.91 -8.91 -1.38
C ARG A 82 3.23 -7.88 -2.27
N LEU A 83 2.16 -7.24 -1.78
CA LEU A 83 1.46 -6.17 -2.49
C LEU A 83 2.39 -4.99 -2.81
N LEU A 84 3.21 -4.55 -1.86
CA LEU A 84 4.16 -3.45 -2.05
C LEU A 84 5.21 -3.80 -3.10
N LYS A 85 5.78 -5.02 -3.05
CA LYS A 85 6.71 -5.51 -4.07
C LYS A 85 6.06 -5.56 -5.46
N ALA A 86 4.83 -6.06 -5.55
CA ALA A 86 4.09 -6.10 -6.80
C ALA A 86 3.80 -4.69 -7.33
N THR A 87 3.50 -3.73 -6.46
CA THR A 87 3.31 -2.33 -6.86
C THR A 87 4.62 -1.71 -7.37
N ALA A 88 5.75 -2.03 -6.74
CA ALA A 88 7.08 -1.58 -7.18
C ALA A 88 7.51 -2.18 -8.52
N ALA A 89 7.16 -3.44 -8.76
CA ALA A 89 7.49 -4.19 -9.96
C ALA A 89 6.52 -3.93 -11.13
N SER A 90 5.28 -3.53 -10.83
CA SER A 90 4.28 -3.26 -11.86
C SER A 90 4.59 -1.96 -12.61
N ASP A 91 4.41 -1.98 -13.92
CA ASP A 91 4.40 -0.80 -14.80
C ASP A 91 2.95 -0.29 -15.03
N GLY A 92 2.00 -0.85 -14.28
CA GLY A 92 0.59 -0.52 -14.37
C GLY A 92 0.32 0.95 -14.08
N LYS A 93 -0.64 1.52 -14.82
CA LYS A 93 -1.05 2.90 -14.63
C LYS A 93 -1.69 3.10 -13.25
N VAL A 94 -1.30 4.17 -12.59
CA VAL A 94 -1.94 4.68 -11.36
C VAL A 94 -3.40 5.07 -11.70
N CYS A 95 -4.35 4.54 -10.91
CA CYS A 95 -5.79 4.67 -11.14
C CYS A 95 -6.41 5.94 -10.55
#